data_AF-A0A558GQJ4-F1
#
_entry.id   AF-A0A558GQJ4-F1
#
_cell.length_a   1.000
_cell.length_b   1.000
_cell.length_c   1.000
_cell.angle_alpha   90.00
_cell.angle_beta   90.00
_cell.angle_gamma   90.00
#
_symmetry.space_group_name_H-M   'P 1'
#
loop_
_entity.id
_entity.type
_entity.pdbx_description
1 polymer ?
#
loop_
_entity_poly.entity_id
_entity_poly.type
_entity_poly.pdbx_seq_one_letter_code
_entity_poly.pdbx_strand_id
1 'polypeptide(L)' 'MARYFRRRKFCRFTAEGVQEIDYKDIATLKNYITESGKIV' A
#
# COMPACT_ATOMS: atom_id res chain seq x y z
N MET A 1 6.73 15.91 -25.45
CA MET A 1 5.61 15.35 -24.66
C MET A 1 6.19 14.32 -23.70
N ALA A 2 6.38 14.67 -22.42
CA ALA A 2 7.01 13.77 -21.47
C ALA A 2 6.16 12.49 -21.33
N ARG A 3 6.74 11.33 -21.64
CA ARG A 3 6.10 10.04 -21.39
C ARG A 3 5.85 9.94 -19.89
N TYR A 4 4.57 10.01 -19.49
CA TYR A 4 4.19 9.73 -18.10
C TYR A 4 4.54 8.28 -17.79
N PHE A 5 5.63 8.06 -17.06
CA PHE A 5 5.99 6.74 -16.55
C PHE A 5 5.00 6.36 -15.44
N ARG A 6 3.92 5.66 -15.80
CA ARG A 6 3.04 5.04 -14.79
C ARG A 6 3.78 3.87 -14.16
N ARG A 7 4.05 3.98 -12.86
CA ARG A 7 4.55 2.85 -12.07
C ARG A 7 3.53 1.71 -12.16
N ARG A 8 3.97 0.50 -12.48
CA ARG A 8 3.10 -0.67 -12.50
C ARG A 8 2.56 -0.91 -11.09
N LYS A 9 1.28 -1.27 -10.97
CA LYS A 9 0.71 -1.70 -9.69
C LYS A 9 1.43 -2.98 -9.26
N PHE A 10 1.78 -3.06 -7.99
CA PHE A 10 2.37 -4.25 -7.39
C PHE A 10 1.86 -4.40 -5.96
N CYS A 11 1.83 -5.63 -5.46
CA CYS A 11 1.53 -5.91 -4.07
C CYS A 11 2.77 -5.67 -3.22
N ARG A 12 2.73 -4.70 -2.31
CA ARG A 12 3.85 -4.39 -1.42
C ARG A 12 4.13 -5.52 -0.43
N PHE A 13 3.09 -6.15 0.11
CA PHE A 13 3.22 -7.27 1.05
C PHE A 13 3.96 -8.46 0.44
N THR A 14 3.61 -8.83 -0.79
CA THR A 14 4.31 -9.92 -1.50
C THR A 14 5.75 -9.55 -1.84
N ALA A 15 6.01 -8.29 -2.21
CA ALA A 15 7.36 -7.83 -2.51
C ALA A 15 8.28 -7.77 -1.28
N GLU A 16 7.72 -7.49 -0.10
CA GLU A 16 8.44 -7.48 1.18
C GLU A 16 8.45 -8.85 1.88
N GLY A 17 7.82 -9.88 1.29
CA GLY A 17 7.80 -11.24 1.84
C GLY A 17 6.93 -11.39 3.10
N VAL A 18 5.96 -10.51 3.30
CA VAL A 18 5.04 -10.54 4.44
C VAL A 18 4.10 -11.73 4.33
N GLN A 19 4.12 -12.62 5.32
CA GLN A 19 3.29 -13.84 5.35
C GLN A 19 1.92 -13.60 6.00
N GLU A 20 1.86 -12.70 6.98
CA GLU A 20 0.64 -12.41 7.74
C GLU A 20 0.48 -10.89 7.93
N ILE A 21 -0.76 -10.42 7.87
CA ILE A 21 -1.13 -9.02 8.09
C ILE A 21 -2.06 -8.98 9.31
N ASP A 22 -1.63 -8.27 10.36
CA ASP A 22 -2.36 -8.17 11.62
C ASP A 22 -2.93 -6.75 11.82
N TYR A 23 -4.12 -6.65 12.41
CA TYR A 23 -4.80 -5.37 12.68
C TYR A 23 -4.10 -4.51 13.73
N LYS A 24 -3.23 -5.11 14.54
CA LYS A 24 -2.40 -4.41 15.54
C LYS A 24 -1.25 -3.67 14.88
N ASP A 25 -0.88 -3.98 13.64
CA ASP A 25 0.13 -3.22 12.90
C ASP A 25 -0.46 -1.95 12.27
N ILE A 26 -0.79 -1.01 13.14
CA ILE A 26 -1.42 0.27 12.78
C ILE A 26 -0.48 1.09 11.87
N ALA A 27 0.83 1.00 12.07
CA ALA A 27 1.80 1.76 11.29
C ALA A 27 1.77 1.36 9.81
N THR A 28 1.68 0.05 9.52
CA THR A 28 1.60 -0.45 8.16
C THR A 28 0.23 -0.15 7.53
N LEU A 29 -0.85 -0.41 8.27
CA LEU A 29 -2.23 -0.24 7.78
C LEU A 29 -2.60 1.23 7.52
N LYS A 30 -2.00 2.18 8.26
CA LYS A 30 -2.21 3.62 8.07
C LYS A 30 -1.83 4.11 6.68
N ASN A 31 -0.94 3.41 5.97
CA ASN A 31 -0.55 3.76 4.60
C ASN A 31 -1.63 3.42 3.56
N TYR A 32 -2.64 2.64 3.92
CA TYR A 32 -3.71 2.17 3.04
C TYR A 32 -5.06 2.86 3.31
N ILE A 33 -5.07 3.90 4.14
CA ILE A 33 -6.23 4.73 4.41
C ILE A 33 -6.03 6.14 3.86
N THR A 34 -7.11 6.73 3.34
CA THR A 34 -7.17 8.14 2.94
C THR A 34 -7.24 9.03 4.19
N GLU A 35 -6.96 10.33 4.03
CA GLU A 35 -7.09 11.30 5.13
C GLU A 35 -8.53 11.37 5.72
N SER A 36 -9.53 11.05 4.90
CA SER A 36 -10.93 10.93 5.31
C SER A 36 -11.28 9.60 5.99
N GLY A 37 -10.32 8.69 6.17
CA GLY A 37 -10.50 7.40 6.83
C GLY A 37 -11.10 6.30 5.94
N LYS A 38 -11.13 6.48 4.62
CA LYS A 38 -11.58 5.43 3.68
C LYS A 38 -10.41 4.54 3.29
N ILE A 39 -10.67 3.27 2.99
CA ILE A 39 -9.66 2.34 2.48
C ILE A 39 -9.42 2.64 0.99
N VAL A 40 -8.15 2.65 0.57
CA VAL A 40 -7.69 2.94 -0.80
C VAL A 40 -7.86 1.75 -1.75
#